data_AF-A0A922W660-F1
#
_entry.id   AF-A0A922W660-F1
#
_cell.length_a   1.000
_cell.length_b   1.000
_cell.length_c   1.000
_cell.angle_alpha   90.00
_cell.angle_beta   90.00
_cell.angle_gamma   90.00
#
_symmetry.space_group_name_H-M   'P 1'
#
loop_
_entity.id
_entity.type
_entity.pdbx_description
1 polymer ?
#
loop_
_entity_poly.entity_id
_entity_poly.type
_entity_poly.pdbx_seq_one_letter_code
_entity_poly.pdbx_strand_id
1 'polypeptide(L)' 'MPKVLVLYHSTYGHIEKMAEAVAEGARQVEGAQVDIKRVPELVPEELARKSGYKLDQAAPIATIDELSGYDAIII' A
#
# COMPACT_ATOMS: atom_id res chain seq x y z
N MET A 1 8.79 -10.67 16.09
CA MET A 1 7.43 -10.25 15.72
C MET A 1 7.40 -10.17 14.21
N PRO A 2 6.52 -10.92 13.52
CA PRO A 2 6.50 -10.94 12.06
C PRO A 2 6.11 -9.56 11.52
N LYS A 3 6.86 -9.10 10.51
CA LYS A 3 6.61 -7.86 9.78
C LYS A 3 5.90 -8.17 8.48
N VAL A 4 4.69 -7.66 8.33
CA VAL A 4 3.84 -7.85 7.15
C VAL A 4 3.73 -6.52 6.41
N LEU A 5 3.99 -6.55 5.10
CA LEU A 5 3.74 -5.43 4.20
C LEU A 5 2.48 -5.69 3.39
N VAL A 6 1.52 -4.77 3.46
CA VAL A 6 0.45 -4.67 2.46
C VAL A 6 0.88 -3.63 1.43
N LEU A 7 1.33 -4.10 0.26
CA LEU A 7 1.84 -3.27 -0.82
C LEU A 7 0.77 -3.17 -1.91
N TYR A 8 0.40 -1.96 -2.34
CA TYR A 8 -0.66 -1.84 -3.35
C TYR A 8 -0.41 -0.77 -4.42
N HIS A 9 -1.18 -0.85 -5.51
CA HIS A 9 -1.40 0.25 -6.46
C HIS A 9 -2.90 0.52 -6.52
N SER A 10 -3.30 1.79 -6.50
CA SER A 10 -4.71 2.19 -6.59
C SER A 10 -4.83 3.49 -7.35
N THR A 11 -5.62 3.48 -8.42
CA THR A 11 -5.91 4.69 -9.20
C THR A 11 -7.08 5.48 -8.62
N TYR A 12 -8.13 4.78 -8.20
CA TYR A 12 -9.42 5.39 -7.81
C TYR A 12 -9.83 5.09 -6.34
N GLY A 13 -8.94 4.51 -5.54
CA GLY A 13 -9.16 4.27 -4.11
C GLY A 13 -9.76 2.91 -3.75
N HIS A 14 -10.26 2.12 -4.70
CA HIS A 14 -10.83 0.80 -4.40
C HIS A 14 -9.80 -0.15 -3.77
N ILE A 15 -8.60 -0.23 -4.36
CA ILE A 15 -7.54 -1.10 -3.85
C ILE A 15 -6.97 -0.56 -2.54
N GLU A 16 -6.88 0.78 -2.39
CA GLU A 16 -6.53 1.40 -1.10
C GLU A 16 -7.49 0.94 0.01
N LYS A 17 -8.79 0.91 -0.26
CA LYS A 17 -9.79 0.43 0.71
C LYS A 17 -9.62 -1.05 1.04
N MET A 18 -9.31 -1.88 0.04
CA MET A 18 -9.02 -3.30 0.28
C MET A 18 -7.72 -3.47 1.08
N ALA A 19 -6.69 -2.70 0.79
CA ALA A 19 -5.42 -2.74 1.52
C ALA A 19 -5.61 -2.38 3.01
N GLU A 20 -6.45 -1.38 3.32
CA GLU A 20 -6.85 -1.07 4.69
C GLU A 20 -7.50 -2.26 5.39
N ALA A 21 -8.47 -2.92 4.73
CA ALA A 21 -9.18 -4.06 5.29
C ALA A 21 -8.26 -5.29 5.50
N VAL A 22 -7.36 -5.55 4.54
CA VAL A 22 -6.33 -6.59 4.66
C VAL A 22 -5.41 -6.31 5.84
N ALA A 23 -4.95 -5.07 5.98
CA ALA A 23 -4.09 -4.67 7.08
C ALA A 23 -4.81 -4.74 8.43
N GLU A 24 -6.08 -4.36 8.50
CA GLU A 24 -6.92 -4.53 9.68
C GLU A 24 -6.99 -6.00 10.10
N GLY A 25 -7.26 -6.91 9.17
CA GLY A 25 -7.27 -8.35 9.44
C GLY A 25 -5.91 -8.87 9.91
N ALA A 26 -4.82 -8.48 9.25
CA ALA A 26 -3.47 -8.91 9.63
C ALA A 26 -3.07 -8.42 11.04
N ARG A 27 -3.51 -7.22 11.44
CA ARG A 27 -3.26 -6.66 12.78
C ARG A 27 -3.98 -7.40 13.91
N GLN A 28 -4.96 -8.26 13.60
CA GLN A 28 -5.62 -9.10 14.60
C GLN A 28 -4.73 -10.25 15.11
N VAL A 29 -3.66 -10.58 14.38
CA VAL A 29 -2.70 -11.60 14.80
C VAL A 29 -1.78 -11.01 15.87
N GLU A 30 -1.76 -11.63 17.06
CA GLU A 30 -0.94 -11.17 18.18
C GLU A 30 0.54 -11.10 17.81
N GLY A 31 1.16 -9.94 18.04
CA GLY A 31 2.56 -9.68 17.75
C GLY A 31 2.89 -9.42 16.28
N ALA A 32 1.91 -9.32 15.37
CA ALA A 32 2.15 -8.90 13.99
C ALA A 32 2.35 -7.38 13.88
N GLN A 33 3.40 -6.95 13.18
CA GLN A 33 3.59 -5.56 12.77
C GLN A 33 3.18 -5.43 11.31
N VAL A 34 2.25 -4.51 11.01
CA VAL A 34 1.63 -4.41 9.68
C VAL A 34 1.74 -2.99 9.13
N ASP A 35 2.51 -2.86 8.06
CA ASP A 35 2.66 -1.64 7.30
C ASP A 35 1.79 -1.67 6.04
N ILE A 36 1.30 -0.49 5.64
CA ILE A 36 0.64 -0.30 4.34
C ILE A 36 1.50 0.66 3.53
N LYS A 37 1.92 0.26 2.34
CA LYS A 37 2.63 1.13 1.40
C LYS A 37 2.04 1.01 0.00
N ARG A 38 2.31 2.00 -0.83
CA ARG A 38 1.92 1.98 -2.23
C ARG A 38 3.13 2.04 -3.16
N VAL A 39 2.98 1.55 -4.37
CA VAL A 39 4.02 1.70 -5.41
C VAL A 39 3.95 3.09 -6.06
N PRO A 40 5.04 3.59 -6.66
CA PRO A 40 5.03 4.83 -7.43
C PRO A 40 4.02 4.79 -8.59
N GLU A 41 3.36 5.92 -8.85
CA GLU A 41 2.57 6.10 -10.07
C GLU A 41 3.49 6.38 -11.25
N LEU A 42 3.19 5.78 -12.40
CA LEU A 42 3.96 5.94 -13.64
C LEU A 42 3.27 6.91 -14.62
N VAL A 43 1.97 7.13 -14.44
CA VAL A 43 1.22 8.12 -15.22
C VAL A 43 1.68 9.53 -14.83
N PRO A 44 2.03 10.40 -15.80
CA PRO A 44 2.39 11.78 -15.52
C PRO A 44 1.30 12.50 -14.73
N GLU A 45 1.71 13.29 -13.73
CA GLU A 45 0.78 13.90 -12.77
C GLU A 45 -0.33 14.72 -13.45
N GLU A 46 -0.02 15.48 -14.50
CA GLU A 46 -1.03 16.25 -15.23
C GLU A 46 -2.13 15.37 -15.84
N LEU A 47 -1.75 14.21 -16.39
CA LEU A 47 -2.69 13.27 -16.98
C LEU A 47 -3.51 12.59 -15.87
N ALA A 48 -2.86 12.16 -14.79
CA ALA A 48 -3.52 11.56 -13.63
C ALA A 48 -4.60 12.49 -13.05
N ARG A 49 -4.28 13.79 -12.89
CA ARG A 49 -5.24 14.81 -12.43
C ARG A 49 -6.42 14.95 -13.40
N LYS A 50 -6.16 15.04 -14.71
CA LYS A 50 -7.20 15.12 -15.74
C LYS A 50 -8.08 13.87 -15.80
N SER A 51 -7.52 12.71 -15.49
CA SER A 51 -8.22 11.41 -15.47
C SER A 51 -8.92 11.10 -14.14
N GLY A 52 -8.93 12.02 -13.18
CA GLY A 52 -9.63 11.88 -11.91
C GLY A 52 -8.98 10.88 -10.94
N TYR A 53 -7.66 10.71 -11.02
CA TYR A 53 -6.93 9.81 -10.11
C TYR A 53 -7.02 10.34 -8.68
N LYS A 54 -7.13 9.45 -7.71
CA LYS A 54 -6.94 9.78 -6.30
C LYS A 54 -5.44 9.89 -6.00
N LEU A 55 -4.95 11.10 -5.76
CA LEU A 55 -3.51 11.36 -5.58
C LEU A 55 -3.10 11.53 -4.11
N ASP A 56 -4.06 11.79 -3.24
CA ASP A 56 -3.92 12.06 -1.80
C ASP A 56 -4.10 10.79 -0.96
N GLN A 57 -3.43 9.70 -1.38
CA GLN A 57 -3.46 8.43 -0.65
C GLN A 57 -2.51 8.49 0.56
N ALA A 58 -2.99 8.04 1.72
CA ALA A 58 -2.27 8.17 2.99
C ALA A 58 -1.01 7.29 3.08
N ALA A 59 -1.01 6.16 2.35
CA ALA A 59 0.11 5.22 2.37
C ALA A 59 1.36 5.82 1.70
N PRO A 60 2.55 5.73 2.34
CA PRO A 60 3.79 6.19 1.75
C PRO A 60 4.21 5.30 0.56
N ILE A 61 5.09 5.84 -0.29
CA ILE A 61 5.70 5.08 -1.38
C ILE A 61 6.69 4.07 -0.82
N ALA A 62 6.61 2.81 -1.26
CA ALA A 62 7.60 1.80 -0.97
C ALA A 62 8.82 1.93 -1.88
N THR A 63 10.01 1.62 -1.34
CA THR A 63 11.21 1.38 -2.15
C THR A 63 11.50 -0.12 -2.25
N ILE A 64 12.25 -0.52 -3.28
CA ILE A 64 12.59 -1.94 -3.49
C ILE A 64 13.40 -2.50 -2.31
N ASP A 65 14.33 -1.70 -1.76
CA ASP A 65 15.22 -2.12 -0.68
C ASP A 65 14.46 -2.50 0.60
N GLU A 66 13.34 -1.82 0.87
CA GLU A 66 12.49 -2.08 2.04
C GLU A 66 11.79 -3.44 1.99
N LEU A 67 11.53 -3.98 0.80
CA LEU A 67 10.73 -5.21 0.63
C LEU A 67 11.40 -6.40 1.33
N SER A 68 12.73 -6.45 1.30
CA SER A 68 13.51 -7.50 1.96
C SER A 68 13.41 -7.49 3.50
N GLY A 69 12.92 -6.39 4.08
CA GLY A 69 12.77 -6.22 5.52
C GLY A 69 11.48 -6.82 6.11
N TYR A 70 10.62 -7.41 5.28
CA TYR A 70 9.34 -7.99 5.67
C TYR A 70 9.37 -9.52 5.59
N ASP A 71 8.69 -10.16 6.54
CA ASP A 71 8.54 -11.62 6.58
C ASP A 71 7.42 -12.11 5.64
N ALA A 72 6.47 -11.22 5.30
CA ALA A 72 5.39 -11.47 4.36
C ALA A 72 5.01 -10.20 3.59
N ILE A 73 4.62 -10.37 2.33
CA ILE A 73 4.12 -9.29 1.46
C ILE A 73 2.79 -9.74 0.84
N ILE A 74 1.76 -8.92 0.98
CA ILE A 74 0.44 -9.09 0.34
C ILE A 74 0.31 -7.99 -0.72
N ILE A 75 -0.06 -8.37 -1.95
CA ILE A 75 -0.11 -7.50 -3.15
C ILE A 75 -1.52 -7.52 -3.74
#